data_AF-A0A965U0D0-F1
#
_entry.id   AF-A0A965U0D0-F1
#
_cell.length_a   1.000
_cell.length_b   1.000
_cell.length_c   1.000
_cell.angle_alpha   90.00
_cell.angle_beta   90.00
_cell.angle_gamma   90.00
#
_symmetry.space_group_name_H-M   'P 1'
#
loop_
_entity.id
_entity.type
_entity.pdbx_description
1 polymer ?
#
loop_
_entity_poly.entity_id
_entity_poly.type
_entity_poly.pdbx_seq_one_letter_code
_entity_poly.pdbx_strand_id
1 'polypeptide(L)'
;MSSFSMTRGALTAARGDLFYVTNTKASIYLEGVALSLGEGSSFMRVVGNDGTRGMGDSDKNGADCAVIAKNQTLHGDILVDALSSISLTLRGKSDYTGTINTANTARAAKVTLEDDAVWTLTGNAYLTAFTGRVGSIVTNGFTVYVNGNPLTE
;
A
#
# COMPACT_ATOMS: atom_id res chain seq x y z
N MET A 1 -3.89 16.36 8.76
CA MET A 1 -3.57 15.53 7.59
C MET A 1 -2.09 15.73 7.31
N SER A 2 -1.31 14.68 7.37
CA SER A 2 0.13 14.72 7.08
C SER A 2 0.36 14.48 5.60
N SER A 3 1.44 15.01 5.04
CA SER A 3 1.80 14.79 3.65
C SER A 3 3.29 14.57 3.49
N PHE A 4 3.66 13.60 2.66
CA PHE A 4 5.02 13.38 2.21
C PHE A 4 5.04 13.38 0.68
N SER A 5 6.05 14.02 0.09
CA SER A 5 6.23 14.02 -1.37
C SER A 5 7.71 13.93 -1.68
N MET A 6 8.08 13.06 -2.61
CA MET A 6 9.44 12.92 -3.08
C MET A 6 9.48 12.64 -4.58
N THR A 7 10.27 13.45 -5.28
CA THR A 7 10.53 13.30 -6.71
C THR A 7 12.02 13.13 -6.92
N ARG A 8 12.42 12.02 -7.54
CA ARG A 8 13.82 11.61 -7.75
C ARG A 8 14.57 11.43 -6.42
N GLY A 9 15.88 11.15 -6.52
CA GLY A 9 16.72 10.87 -5.35
C GLY A 9 16.54 9.44 -4.84
N ALA A 10 16.95 9.21 -3.59
CA ALA A 10 16.89 7.89 -2.97
C ALA A 10 16.33 7.96 -1.54
N LEU A 11 15.55 6.95 -1.17
CA LEU A 11 15.03 6.76 0.18
C LEU A 11 15.30 5.32 0.61
N THR A 12 16.04 5.17 1.71
CA THR A 12 16.46 3.87 2.23
C THR A 12 15.94 3.68 3.65
N ALA A 13 15.25 2.58 3.89
CA ALA A 13 14.94 2.08 5.22
C ALA A 13 15.82 0.85 5.49
N ALA A 14 16.96 1.05 6.16
CA ALA A 14 17.88 -0.05 6.47
C ALA A 14 17.30 -1.07 7.47
N ARG A 15 16.33 -0.63 8.29
CA ARG A 15 15.58 -1.47 9.24
C ARG A 15 14.16 -0.91 9.35
N GLY A 16 13.19 -1.83 9.46
CA GLY A 16 11.79 -1.47 9.60
C GLY A 16 11.15 -1.05 8.27
N ASP A 17 9.84 -0.90 8.29
CA ASP A 17 9.04 -0.59 7.11
C ASP A 17 9.40 0.80 6.56
N LEU A 18 9.38 0.96 5.24
CA LEU A 18 9.76 2.24 4.59
C LEU A 18 8.82 3.38 5.00
N PHE A 19 7.52 3.10 5.07
CA PHE A 19 6.52 4.01 5.62
C PHE A 19 5.75 3.36 6.76
N TYR A 20 5.63 4.09 7.86
CA TYR A 20 4.78 3.71 9.00
C TYR A 20 3.77 4.83 9.26
N VAL A 21 2.49 4.55 9.01
CA VAL A 21 1.40 5.51 9.19
C VAL A 21 0.51 5.05 10.32
N THR A 22 0.37 5.88 11.36
CA THR A 22 -0.45 5.56 12.53
C THR A 22 -1.20 6.77 13.06
N ASN A 23 -2.42 6.55 13.54
CA ASN A 23 -3.28 7.55 14.20
C ASN A 23 -3.43 8.86 13.42
N THR A 24 -3.41 8.81 12.08
CA THR A 24 -3.44 10.00 11.24
C THR A 24 -4.03 9.73 9.86
N LYS A 25 -4.44 10.80 9.19
CA LYS A 25 -4.68 10.79 7.75
C LYS A 25 -3.43 11.29 7.04
N ALA A 26 -2.90 10.50 6.11
CA ALA A 26 -1.67 10.81 5.39
C ALA A 26 -1.86 10.73 3.88
N SER A 27 -1.14 11.59 3.15
CA SER A 27 -0.92 11.44 1.71
C SER A 27 0.56 11.29 1.40
N ILE A 28 0.89 10.38 0.48
CA ILE A 28 2.27 10.10 0.06
C ILE A 28 2.32 10.17 -1.45
N TYR A 29 3.23 10.98 -1.97
CA TYR A 29 3.52 11.09 -3.40
C TYR A 29 4.95 10.66 -3.70
N LEU A 30 5.13 9.77 -4.66
CA LEU A 30 6.44 9.29 -5.11
C LEU A 30 6.53 9.33 -6.63
N GLU A 31 7.61 9.93 -7.15
CA GLU A 31 7.92 9.93 -8.59
C GLU A 31 9.42 9.74 -8.85
N GLY A 32 9.78 8.63 -9.49
CA GLY A 32 11.16 8.33 -9.88
C GLY A 32 12.17 8.22 -8.73
N VAL A 33 11.72 7.86 -7.52
CA VAL A 33 12.57 7.70 -6.33
C VAL A 33 13.22 6.32 -6.31
N ALA A 34 14.52 6.24 -6.06
CA ALA A 34 15.19 4.97 -5.80
C ALA A 34 14.89 4.53 -4.35
N LEU A 35 13.99 3.55 -4.20
CA LEU A 35 13.63 2.99 -2.89
C LEU A 35 14.54 1.80 -2.56
N SER A 36 14.88 1.65 -1.28
CA SER A 36 15.58 0.47 -0.78
C SER A 36 15.06 0.09 0.60
N LEU A 37 14.62 -1.16 0.73
CA LEU A 37 14.12 -1.74 1.97
C LEU A 37 15.14 -2.74 2.53
N GLY A 38 15.31 -2.74 3.85
CA GLY A 38 16.08 -3.74 4.56
C GLY A 38 15.39 -5.11 4.53
N GLU A 39 16.15 -6.17 4.75
CA GLU A 39 15.63 -7.53 4.79
C GLU A 39 14.47 -7.68 5.79
N GLY A 40 13.41 -8.36 5.36
CA GLY A 40 12.20 -8.58 6.18
C GLY A 40 11.31 -7.34 6.38
N SER A 41 11.61 -6.22 5.71
CA SER A 41 10.81 -4.99 5.83
C SER A 41 9.68 -4.94 4.81
N SER A 42 8.57 -4.30 5.16
CA SER A 42 7.47 -4.00 4.25
C SER A 42 7.65 -2.63 3.59
N PHE A 43 6.97 -2.40 2.46
CA PHE A 43 6.90 -1.06 1.87
C PHE A 43 6.15 -0.12 2.80
N MET A 44 5.02 -0.57 3.33
CA MET A 44 4.19 0.28 4.16
C MET A 44 3.44 -0.50 5.21
N ARG A 45 3.31 0.10 6.39
CA ARG A 45 2.39 -0.33 7.43
C ARG A 45 1.45 0.80 7.80
N VAL A 46 0.14 0.55 7.69
CA VAL A 46 -0.94 1.48 8.00
C VAL A 46 -1.78 0.89 9.13
N VAL A 47 -1.53 1.34 10.36
CA VAL A 47 -2.07 0.70 11.56
C VAL A 47 -2.48 1.72 12.60
N GLY A 48 -3.50 1.38 13.38
CA GLY A 48 -3.81 2.09 14.58
C GLY A 48 -2.88 1.75 15.74
N ASN A 49 -3.04 2.50 16.83
CA ASN A 49 -2.44 2.19 18.13
C ASN A 49 -3.52 1.61 19.05
N ASP A 50 -3.18 0.55 19.78
CA ASP A 50 -4.04 -0.09 20.79
C ASP A 50 -4.14 0.70 22.11
N GLY A 51 -3.64 1.94 22.14
CA GLY A 51 -3.63 2.81 23.32
C GLY A 51 -2.53 2.47 24.34
N THR A 52 -1.83 1.33 24.23
CA THR A 52 -0.83 0.89 25.22
C THR A 52 0.41 1.79 25.30
N ARG A 53 0.64 2.59 24.26
CA ARG A 53 1.70 3.62 24.21
C ARG A 53 1.27 5.01 24.71
N GLY A 54 0.13 5.13 25.38
CA GLY A 54 -0.33 6.39 25.98
C GLY A 54 -0.88 7.43 25.00
N MET A 55 -1.22 7.01 23.77
CA MET A 55 -1.84 7.87 22.75
C MET A 55 -3.24 7.35 22.37
N GLY A 56 -4.27 7.99 22.92
CA GLY A 56 -5.69 7.92 22.49
C GLY A 56 -6.49 6.66 22.89
N ASP A 57 -7.81 6.74 22.73
CA ASP A 57 -8.76 5.62 22.94
C ASP A 57 -8.60 4.54 21.86
N SER A 58 -8.53 3.27 22.29
CA SER A 58 -8.28 2.08 21.47
C SER A 58 -9.19 1.94 20.24
N ASP A 59 -10.41 2.46 20.31
CA ASP A 59 -11.47 2.17 19.34
C ASP A 59 -11.61 3.24 18.24
N LYS A 60 -10.77 4.30 18.26
CA LYS A 60 -10.86 5.44 17.31
C LYS A 60 -9.56 5.77 16.58
N ASN A 61 -8.49 5.03 16.83
CA ASN A 61 -7.13 5.39 16.44
C ASN A 61 -6.68 4.77 15.11
N GLY A 62 -7.53 4.77 14.08
CA GLY A 62 -7.15 4.26 12.76
C GLY A 62 -6.18 5.17 11.99
N ALA A 63 -5.55 4.63 10.95
CA ALA A 63 -4.85 5.42 9.94
C ALA A 63 -5.56 5.39 8.58
N ASP A 64 -5.68 6.53 7.91
CA ASP A 64 -6.16 6.62 6.52
C ASP A 64 -5.01 7.12 5.63
N CYS A 65 -4.48 6.27 4.76
CA CYS A 65 -3.36 6.63 3.89
C CYS A 65 -3.77 6.62 2.42
N ALA A 66 -3.37 7.66 1.69
CA ALA A 66 -3.46 7.73 0.24
C ALA A 66 -2.05 7.79 -0.35
N VAL A 67 -1.73 6.89 -1.28
CA VAL A 67 -0.43 6.82 -1.95
C VAL A 67 -0.63 7.01 -3.43
N ILE A 68 0.08 7.96 -4.03
CA ILE A 68 0.17 8.14 -5.47
C ILE A 68 1.61 7.89 -5.88
N ALA A 69 1.82 6.90 -6.73
CA ALA A 69 3.13 6.54 -7.26
C ALA A 69 3.11 6.68 -8.79
N LYS A 70 3.91 7.61 -9.32
CA LYS A 70 3.93 7.93 -10.75
C LYS A 70 5.31 7.66 -11.32
N ASN A 71 5.41 6.87 -12.39
CA ASN A 71 6.70 6.45 -12.96
C ASN A 71 7.66 5.94 -11.87
N GLN A 72 7.12 5.13 -10.97
CA GLN A 72 7.76 4.74 -9.73
C GLN A 72 7.84 3.22 -9.64
N THR A 73 9.01 2.71 -9.30
CA THR A 73 9.18 1.30 -8.92
C THR A 73 8.96 1.16 -7.42
N LEU A 74 7.99 0.34 -7.03
CA LEU A 74 7.66 0.00 -5.65
C LEU A 74 7.93 -1.49 -5.43
N HIS A 75 8.45 -1.84 -4.26
CA HIS A 75 8.61 -3.23 -3.85
C HIS A 75 8.33 -3.40 -2.36
N GLY A 76 7.84 -4.59 -1.99
CA GLY A 76 7.50 -4.96 -0.62
C GLY A 76 6.02 -4.76 -0.31
N ASP A 77 5.55 -5.42 0.76
CA ASP A 77 4.12 -5.51 1.03
C ASP A 77 3.53 -4.25 1.66
N ILE A 78 2.20 -4.11 1.54
CA ILE A 78 1.41 -3.11 2.26
C ILE A 78 0.54 -3.80 3.29
N LEU A 79 0.84 -3.56 4.56
CA LEU A 79 0.17 -4.13 5.71
C LEU A 79 -0.83 -3.14 6.30
N VAL A 80 -2.07 -3.57 6.52
CA VAL A 80 -3.16 -2.71 6.97
C VAL A 80 -4.02 -3.44 8.01
N ASP A 81 -4.26 -2.81 9.14
CA ASP A 81 -5.11 -3.37 10.19
C ASP A 81 -6.60 -3.03 10.03
N ALA A 82 -7.44 -3.62 10.88
CA ALA A 82 -8.89 -3.45 10.85
C ALA A 82 -9.40 -2.03 11.16
N LEU A 83 -8.56 -1.19 11.77
CA LEU A 83 -8.91 0.19 12.06
C LEU A 83 -8.45 1.15 10.97
N SER A 84 -7.75 0.66 9.94
CA SER A 84 -7.04 1.49 8.99
C SER A 84 -7.49 1.29 7.55
N SER A 85 -7.16 2.24 6.70
CA SER A 85 -7.51 2.25 5.29
C SER A 85 -6.36 2.71 4.41
N ILE A 86 -6.22 2.08 3.25
CA ILE A 86 -5.24 2.44 2.22
C ILE A 86 -5.93 2.67 0.87
N SER A 87 -5.47 3.70 0.15
CA SER A 87 -5.73 3.88 -1.28
C SER A 87 -4.41 4.00 -2.00
N LEU A 88 -4.07 3.03 -2.84
CA LEU A 88 -2.88 3.06 -3.70
C LEU A 88 -3.28 3.39 -5.13
N THR A 89 -2.63 4.38 -5.73
CA THR A 89 -2.80 4.75 -7.13
C THR A 89 -1.46 4.70 -7.84
N LEU A 90 -1.34 3.79 -8.82
CA LEU A 90 -0.17 3.65 -9.69
C LEU A 90 -0.48 4.31 -11.03
N ARG A 91 0.39 5.22 -11.49
CA ARG A 91 0.21 6.01 -12.73
C ARG A 91 1.47 6.03 -13.58
N GLY A 92 1.32 6.38 -14.85
CA GLY A 92 2.42 6.32 -15.82
C GLY A 92 3.00 4.92 -15.92
N LYS A 93 4.33 4.81 -16.01
CA LYS A 93 5.05 3.54 -16.10
C LYS A 93 5.46 3.02 -14.72
N SER A 94 4.58 3.14 -13.73
CA SER A 94 4.85 2.60 -12.39
C SER A 94 4.81 1.08 -12.39
N ASP A 95 5.73 0.47 -11.64
CA ASP A 95 5.80 -0.97 -11.43
C ASP A 95 5.75 -1.24 -9.93
N TYR A 96 4.80 -2.06 -9.50
CA TYR A 96 4.70 -2.49 -8.12
C TYR A 96 4.87 -4.00 -8.02
N THR A 97 5.87 -4.45 -7.27
CA THR A 97 6.05 -5.86 -6.92
C THR A 97 5.79 -6.08 -5.43
N GLY A 98 4.65 -6.69 -5.09
CA GLY A 98 4.23 -6.89 -3.70
C GLY A 98 2.77 -7.30 -3.57
N THR A 99 2.28 -7.43 -2.34
CA THR A 99 0.86 -7.65 -2.06
C THR A 99 0.30 -6.63 -1.05
N ILE A 100 -1.02 -6.58 -0.91
CA ILE A 100 -1.74 -5.62 -0.07
C ILE A 100 -2.77 -6.35 0.79
N ASN A 101 -2.79 -6.04 2.09
CA ASN A 101 -3.82 -6.49 3.04
C ASN A 101 -3.95 -8.02 3.07
N THR A 102 -2.83 -8.75 3.14
CA THR A 102 -2.82 -10.23 3.20
C THR A 102 -3.59 -10.82 4.37
N ALA A 103 -3.71 -10.09 5.48
CA ALA A 103 -4.51 -10.48 6.64
C ALA A 103 -6.03 -10.38 6.37
N ASN A 104 -6.45 -9.71 5.29
CA ASN A 104 -7.85 -9.44 4.95
C ASN A 104 -8.64 -8.80 6.11
N THR A 105 -7.99 -7.89 6.83
CA THR A 105 -8.60 -7.22 7.98
C THR A 105 -8.93 -5.76 7.72
N ALA A 106 -8.29 -5.12 6.74
CA ALA A 106 -8.41 -3.68 6.51
C ALA A 106 -9.85 -3.16 6.47
N ARG A 107 -10.10 -2.00 7.10
CA ARG A 107 -11.39 -1.30 6.94
C ARG A 107 -11.65 -0.96 5.47
N ALA A 108 -10.60 -0.55 4.74
CA ALA A 108 -10.65 -0.43 3.30
C ALA A 108 -9.25 -0.58 2.68
N ALA A 109 -9.16 -1.29 1.57
CA ALA A 109 -7.96 -1.37 0.75
C ALA A 109 -8.37 -1.16 -0.71
N LYS A 110 -7.92 -0.06 -1.30
CA LYS A 110 -8.25 0.32 -2.68
C LYS A 110 -6.99 0.37 -3.52
N VAL A 111 -7.06 -0.19 -4.73
CA VAL A 111 -6.00 -0.07 -5.73
C VAL A 111 -6.57 0.52 -7.01
N THR A 112 -5.86 1.50 -7.55
CA THR A 112 -6.12 2.08 -8.86
C THR A 112 -4.88 1.95 -9.73
N LEU A 113 -5.01 1.25 -10.86
CA LEU A 113 -3.99 1.17 -11.91
C LEU A 113 -4.41 2.06 -13.07
N GLU A 114 -3.60 3.07 -13.36
CA GLU A 114 -3.79 4.00 -14.48
C GLU A 114 -2.66 3.83 -15.50
N ASP A 115 -2.87 4.34 -16.72
CA ASP A 115 -1.88 4.34 -17.80
C ASP A 115 -1.26 2.95 -18.08
N ASP A 116 0.07 2.87 -18.06
CA ASP A 116 0.88 1.67 -18.32
C ASP A 116 1.37 1.03 -17.01
N ALA A 117 0.70 1.31 -15.88
CA ALA A 117 1.13 0.78 -14.60
C ALA A 117 0.95 -0.74 -14.53
N VAL A 118 1.91 -1.41 -13.89
CA VAL A 118 1.92 -2.88 -13.71
C VAL A 118 1.97 -3.22 -12.22
N TRP A 119 1.23 -4.24 -11.84
CA TRP A 119 1.27 -4.81 -10.49
C TRP A 119 1.60 -6.30 -10.54
N THR A 120 2.77 -6.66 -10.05
CA THR A 120 3.23 -8.05 -9.90
C THR A 120 2.95 -8.55 -8.48
N LEU A 121 2.10 -9.58 -8.37
CA LEU A 121 1.73 -10.16 -7.09
C LEU A 121 2.86 -11.06 -6.54
N THR A 122 3.06 -10.94 -5.23
CA THR A 122 3.91 -11.84 -4.42
C THR A 122 3.08 -12.70 -3.46
N GLY A 123 1.77 -12.46 -3.40
CA GLY A 123 0.81 -13.15 -2.55
C GLY A 123 -0.62 -12.74 -2.90
N ASN A 124 -1.61 -13.43 -2.34
CA ASN A 124 -3.01 -13.02 -2.49
C ASN A 124 -3.22 -11.62 -1.91
N ALA A 125 -4.02 -10.81 -2.59
CA ALA A 125 -4.35 -9.46 -2.14
C ALA A 125 -5.84 -9.33 -1.90
N TYR A 126 -6.24 -8.57 -0.87
CA TYR A 126 -7.64 -8.43 -0.48
C TYR A 126 -8.03 -6.96 -0.48
N LEU A 127 -8.91 -6.59 -1.41
CA LEU A 127 -9.32 -5.22 -1.69
C LEU A 127 -10.81 -5.03 -1.44
N THR A 128 -11.19 -3.82 -1.08
CA THR A 128 -12.58 -3.37 -1.07
C THR A 128 -12.98 -2.70 -2.37
N ALA A 129 -12.00 -2.20 -3.14
CA ALA A 129 -12.22 -1.71 -4.49
C ALA A 129 -10.96 -1.85 -5.36
N PHE A 130 -11.18 -2.14 -6.63
CA PHE A 130 -10.16 -2.10 -7.67
C PHE A 130 -10.65 -1.22 -8.82
N THR A 131 -9.75 -0.50 -9.46
CA THR A 131 -10.02 0.24 -10.69
C THR A 131 -8.78 0.14 -11.58
N GLY A 132 -8.95 -0.25 -12.83
CA GLY A 132 -7.83 -0.42 -13.75
C GLY A 132 -8.04 -1.62 -14.66
N ARG A 133 -7.02 -1.92 -15.47
CA ARG A 133 -7.02 -3.10 -16.34
C ARG A 133 -6.55 -4.30 -15.55
N VAL A 134 -7.34 -5.38 -15.56
CA VAL A 134 -6.96 -6.64 -14.87
C VAL A 134 -5.71 -7.23 -15.51
N GLY A 135 -5.56 -7.10 -16.84
CA GLY A 135 -4.38 -7.57 -17.57
C GLY A 135 -3.07 -6.84 -17.24
N SER A 136 -3.14 -5.74 -16.48
CA SER A 136 -1.95 -5.08 -15.89
C SER A 136 -1.46 -5.78 -14.61
N ILE A 137 -2.15 -6.82 -14.14
CA ILE A 137 -1.78 -7.59 -12.96
C ILE A 137 -1.06 -8.87 -13.38
N VAL A 138 0.19 -9.02 -12.97
CA VAL A 138 0.96 -10.26 -13.13
C VAL A 138 0.72 -11.11 -11.88
N THR A 139 -0.05 -12.18 -12.02
CA THR A 139 -0.60 -12.92 -10.87
C THR A 139 0.40 -13.81 -10.14
N ASN A 140 1.40 -14.36 -10.83
CA ASN A 140 2.33 -15.35 -10.27
C ASN A 140 1.65 -16.52 -9.51
N GLY A 141 0.45 -16.92 -9.96
CA GLY A 141 -0.34 -17.97 -9.30
C GLY A 141 -1.15 -17.51 -8.09
N PHE A 142 -1.12 -16.22 -7.76
CA PHE A 142 -1.94 -15.59 -6.73
C PHE A 142 -3.18 -14.90 -7.30
N THR A 143 -4.08 -14.50 -6.41
CA THR A 143 -5.37 -13.91 -6.77
C THR A 143 -5.57 -12.58 -6.04
N VAL A 144 -6.06 -11.58 -6.75
CA VAL A 144 -6.65 -10.39 -6.14
C VAL A 144 -8.11 -10.70 -5.84
N TYR A 145 -8.55 -10.48 -4.62
CA TYR A 145 -9.96 -10.57 -4.23
C TYR A 145 -10.53 -9.17 -4.02
N VAL A 146 -11.66 -8.87 -4.64
CA VAL A 146 -12.41 -7.62 -4.42
C VAL A 146 -13.73 -7.97 -3.74
N ASN A 147 -13.92 -7.48 -2.52
CA ASN A 147 -15.08 -7.79 -1.68
C ASN A 147 -15.35 -9.30 -1.57
N GLY A 148 -14.28 -10.08 -1.40
CA GLY A 148 -14.34 -11.54 -1.25
C GLY A 148 -14.42 -12.34 -2.56
N ASN A 149 -14.59 -11.70 -3.71
CA ASN A 149 -14.67 -12.38 -5.01
C ASN A 149 -13.33 -12.29 -5.75
N PRO A 150 -12.85 -13.36 -6.40
CA PRO A 150 -11.70 -13.27 -7.30
C PRO A 150 -11.91 -12.20 -8.36
N LEU A 151 -10.90 -11.36 -8.56
CA LEU A 151 -10.85 -10.40 -9.65
C LEU A 151 -10.49 -11.15 -10.93
N THR A 152 -11.38 -11.10 -11.91
CA THR A 152 -11.19 -11.68 -13.24
C THR A 152 -11.31 -10.57 -14.29
N GLU A 153 -10.80 -10.85 -15.50
CA GLU A 153 -11.12 -10.04 -16.70
C GLU A 153 -12.63 -9.94 -16.93
#